data_AF-A0A3B1JF45-F1
#
_entry.id   AF-A0A3B1JF45-F1
#
_cell.length_a   1.000
_cell.length_b   1.000
_cell.length_c   1.000
_cell.angle_alpha   90.00
_cell.angle_beta   90.00
_cell.angle_gamma   90.00
#
_symmetry.space_group_name_H-M   'P 1'
#
loop_
_entity.id
_entity.type
_entity.pdbx_description
1 polymer ?
#
loop_
_entity_poly.entity_id
_entity_poly.type
_entity_poly.pdbx_seq_one_letter_code
_entity_poly.pdbx_strand_id
1 'polypeptide(L)'
;MSTSREQEAEEYLNNHRIIELMKNLTSMLLFYRPDRPKEFLISQLEKLKTSRLHGVESPCLIDESNLDAVFGILDPANRGYISCAQYREAMMTLGIKDFSEYTEDLETDRISQETFKREAKEGLLRGAATFQM
;
A
#
# COMPACT_ATOMS: atom_id res chain seq x y z
N MET A 1 17.92 -13.09 25.94
CA MET A 1 18.76 -12.12 25.19
C MET A 1 19.04 -12.76 23.85
N SER A 2 18.52 -12.19 22.77
CA SER A 2 18.77 -12.66 21.41
C SER A 2 20.27 -12.70 21.12
N THR A 3 20.74 -13.74 20.46
CA THR A 3 22.16 -13.86 20.06
C THR A 3 22.50 -12.79 19.01
N SER A 4 23.77 -12.36 18.91
CA SER A 4 24.23 -11.37 17.91
C SER A 4 23.66 -11.64 16.50
N ARG A 5 23.63 -12.91 16.11
CA ARG A 5 23.13 -13.35 14.80
C ARG A 5 21.61 -13.19 14.62
N GLU A 6 20.84 -13.39 15.68
CA GLU A 6 19.38 -13.17 15.62
C GLU A 6 19.07 -11.69 15.44
N GLN A 7 19.82 -10.80 16.11
CA GLN A 7 19.68 -9.36 15.96
C GLN A 7 20.09 -8.90 14.56
N GLU A 8 21.21 -9.37 14.05
CA GLU A 8 21.66 -9.08 12.68
C GLU A 8 20.63 -9.53 11.63
N ALA A 9 20.02 -10.71 11.81
CA ALA A 9 18.97 -11.21 10.93
C ALA A 9 17.69 -10.36 11.00
N GLU A 10 17.28 -9.98 12.21
CA GLU A 10 16.11 -9.11 12.42
C GLU A 10 16.32 -7.73 11.78
N GLU A 11 17.48 -7.12 11.97
CA GLU A 11 17.85 -5.86 11.31
C GLU A 11 17.82 -5.97 9.79
N TYR A 12 18.38 -7.05 9.22
CA TYR A 12 18.35 -7.28 7.79
C TYR A 12 16.91 -7.38 7.25
N LEU A 13 16.05 -8.16 7.93
CA LEU A 13 14.65 -8.33 7.55
C LEU A 13 13.88 -7.00 7.59
N ASN A 14 14.14 -6.17 8.60
CA ASN A 14 13.50 -4.87 8.77
C ASN A 14 14.01 -3.84 7.76
N ASN A 15 15.33 -3.70 7.61
CA ASN A 15 15.95 -2.74 6.68
C ASN A 15 15.56 -3.00 5.22
N HIS A 16 15.35 -4.27 4.87
CA HIS A 16 14.91 -4.68 3.53
C HIS A 16 13.41 -4.95 3.43
N ARG A 17 12.63 -4.63 4.47
CA ARG A 17 11.16 -4.76 4.50
C ARG A 17 10.67 -6.12 3.98
N ILE A 18 11.41 -7.17 4.30
CA ILE A 18 11.18 -8.53 3.77
C ILE A 18 9.87 -9.08 4.32
N ILE A 19 9.49 -8.69 5.54
CA ILE A 19 8.23 -9.10 6.15
C ILE A 19 7.04 -8.52 5.37
N GLU A 20 7.10 -7.27 4.95
CA GLU A 20 6.07 -6.63 4.13
C GLU A 20 5.99 -7.25 2.73
N LEU A 21 7.14 -7.56 2.12
CA LEU A 21 7.18 -8.28 0.85
C LEU A 21 6.45 -9.62 0.96
N MET A 22 6.77 -10.41 1.99
CA MET A 22 6.15 -11.71 2.22
C MET A 22 4.65 -11.60 2.49
N LYS A 23 4.21 -10.57 3.25
CA LYS A 23 2.78 -10.30 3.47
C LYS A 23 2.05 -9.96 2.18
N ASN A 24 2.65 -9.14 1.30
CA ASN A 24 2.05 -8.77 0.02
C ASN A 24 1.92 -10.00 -0.89
N LEU A 25 3.00 -10.76 -1.06
CA LEU A 25 3.01 -11.96 -1.90
C LEU A 25 2.01 -13.02 -1.42
N THR A 26 1.93 -13.26 -0.10
CA THR A 26 0.95 -14.20 0.46
C THR A 26 -0.49 -13.71 0.31
N SER A 27 -0.75 -12.40 0.47
CA SER A 27 -2.06 -11.80 0.21
C SER A 27 -2.49 -11.97 -1.24
N MET A 28 -1.58 -11.75 -2.20
CA MET A 28 -1.84 -11.96 -3.63
C MET A 28 -2.17 -13.43 -3.93
N LEU A 29 -1.47 -14.39 -3.32
CA LEU A 29 -1.79 -15.81 -3.50
C LEU A 29 -3.19 -16.17 -2.99
N LEU A 30 -3.58 -15.65 -1.82
CA LEU A 30 -4.89 -15.90 -1.23
C LEU A 30 -6.03 -15.29 -2.05
N PHE A 31 -5.78 -14.12 -2.63
CA PHE A 31 -6.74 -13.41 -3.45
C PHE A 31 -6.89 -14.02 -4.85
N TYR A 32 -5.79 -14.11 -5.60
CA TYR A 32 -5.82 -14.57 -7.00
C TYR A 32 -5.97 -16.08 -7.15
N ARG A 33 -5.58 -16.86 -6.12
CA ARG A 33 -5.62 -18.34 -6.11
C ARG A 33 -5.15 -18.97 -7.44
N PRO A 34 -3.94 -18.64 -7.91
CA PRO A 34 -3.45 -19.10 -9.20
C PRO A 34 -3.23 -20.62 -9.21
N ASP A 35 -3.51 -21.28 -10.34
CA ASP A 35 -3.26 -22.72 -10.52
C ASP A 35 -1.78 -23.07 -10.36
N ARG A 36 -0.88 -22.14 -10.72
CA ARG A 36 0.58 -22.29 -10.67
C ARG A 36 1.19 -21.25 -9.73
N PRO A 37 1.11 -21.43 -8.39
CA PRO A 37 1.46 -20.40 -7.42
C PRO A 37 2.93 -19.99 -7.46
N LYS A 38 3.85 -20.91 -7.74
CA LYS A 38 5.29 -20.59 -7.86
C LYS A 38 5.57 -19.65 -9.03
N GLU A 39 5.02 -19.95 -10.21
CA GLU A 39 5.19 -19.10 -11.40
C GLU A 39 4.55 -17.74 -11.22
N PHE A 40 3.37 -17.70 -10.60
CA PHE A 40 2.73 -16.45 -10.23
C PHE A 40 3.65 -15.60 -9.34
N LEU A 41 4.19 -16.15 -8.25
CA LEU A 41 5.10 -15.43 -7.36
C LEU A 41 6.35 -14.92 -8.08
N ILE A 42 6.96 -15.74 -8.95
CA ILE A 42 8.12 -15.33 -9.76
C ILE A 42 7.75 -14.12 -10.61
N SER A 43 6.60 -14.16 -11.31
CA SER A 43 6.16 -13.05 -12.15
C SER A 43 5.90 -11.76 -11.35
N GLN A 44 5.38 -11.86 -10.12
CA GLN A 44 5.17 -10.68 -9.27
C GLN A 44 6.51 -10.09 -8.80
N LEU A 45 7.48 -10.93 -8.45
CA LEU A 45 8.83 -10.49 -8.07
C LEU A 45 9.58 -9.85 -9.25
N GLU A 46 9.42 -10.36 -10.47
CA GLU A 46 9.99 -9.77 -11.68
C GLU A 46 9.39 -8.39 -11.99
N LYS A 47 8.05 -8.24 -11.84
CA LYS A 47 7.37 -6.95 -11.93
C LYS A 47 7.89 -5.97 -10.89
N LEU A 48 8.01 -6.40 -9.63
CA LEU A 48 8.54 -5.58 -8.54
C LEU A 48 10.01 -5.16 -8.77
N LYS A 49 10.82 -6.05 -9.34
CA LYS A 49 12.21 -5.71 -9.72
C LYS A 49 12.25 -4.65 -10.82
N THR A 50 11.33 -4.74 -11.78
CA THR A 50 11.24 -3.82 -12.92
C THR A 50 10.70 -2.46 -12.48
N SER A 51 9.69 -2.42 -11.61
CA SER A 51 9.17 -1.18 -11.01
C SER A 51 10.26 -0.44 -10.26
N ARG A 52 11.12 -1.14 -9.51
CA ARG A 52 12.28 -0.55 -8.82
C ARG A 52 13.25 0.15 -9.78
N LEU A 53 13.54 -0.43 -10.94
CA LEU A 53 14.54 0.09 -11.88
C LEU A 53 14.03 1.25 -12.73
N HIS A 54 12.73 1.26 -13.02
CA HIS A 54 12.14 2.17 -14.01
C HIS A 54 11.07 3.10 -13.44
N GLY A 55 10.80 3.07 -12.12
CA GLY A 55 9.74 3.85 -11.50
C GLY A 55 8.33 3.48 -12.00
N VAL A 56 8.17 2.26 -12.53
CA VAL A 56 6.90 1.75 -13.09
C VAL A 56 5.98 1.31 -11.94
N GLU A 57 4.69 1.19 -12.23
CA GLU A 57 3.66 0.74 -11.29
C GLU A 57 4.05 -0.61 -10.64
N SER A 58 4.14 -0.60 -9.30
CA SER A 58 4.51 -1.76 -8.51
C SER A 58 3.30 -2.70 -8.36
N PRO A 59 3.48 -4.04 -8.34
CA PRO A 59 2.36 -4.94 -8.12
C PRO A 59 1.71 -4.68 -6.76
N CYS A 60 0.48 -4.18 -6.79
CA CYS A 60 -0.37 -3.94 -5.64
C CYS A 60 -1.68 -4.70 -5.81
N LEU A 61 -2.27 -5.13 -4.69
CA LEU A 61 -3.58 -5.78 -4.69
C LEU A 61 -4.72 -4.75 -4.84
N ILE A 62 -4.47 -3.52 -4.40
CA ILE A 62 -5.41 -2.41 -4.46
C ILE A 62 -5.12 -1.60 -5.73
N ASP A 63 -6.10 -1.54 -6.62
CA ASP A 63 -6.07 -0.71 -7.83
C ASP A 63 -6.96 0.54 -7.69
N GLU A 64 -6.99 1.37 -8.73
CA GLU A 64 -7.80 2.59 -8.73
C GLU A 64 -9.29 2.33 -8.56
N SER A 65 -9.81 1.21 -9.08
CA SER A 65 -11.23 0.85 -8.93
C SER A 65 -11.58 0.51 -7.48
N ASN A 66 -10.64 -0.10 -6.75
CA ASN A 66 -10.79 -0.34 -5.32
C ASN A 66 -10.80 0.97 -4.53
N LEU A 67 -9.96 1.95 -4.91
CA LEU A 67 -9.95 3.27 -4.27
C LEU A 67 -11.26 4.03 -4.54
N ASP A 68 -11.79 3.96 -5.76
CA ASP A 68 -13.08 4.55 -6.11
C ASP A 68 -14.22 3.93 -5.29
N ALA A 69 -14.19 2.61 -5.11
CA ALA A 69 -15.18 1.90 -4.29
C ALA A 69 -15.09 2.32 -2.81
N VAL A 70 -13.88 2.40 -2.23
CA VAL A 70 -13.69 2.85 -0.84
C VAL A 70 -14.18 4.28 -0.66
N PHE A 71 -13.85 5.19 -1.59
CA PHE A 71 -14.33 6.56 -1.51
C PHE A 71 -15.86 6.64 -1.60
N GLY A 72 -16.49 5.88 -2.51
CA GLY A 72 -17.95 5.83 -2.63
C GLY A 72 -18.65 5.29 -1.39
N ILE A 73 -18.02 4.38 -0.63
CA ILE A 73 -18.54 3.90 0.66
C ILE A 73 -18.49 5.02 1.72
N LEU A 74 -17.46 5.86 1.70
CA LEU A 74 -17.27 6.95 2.65
C LEU A 74 -18.09 8.21 2.32
N ASP A 75 -18.42 8.41 1.04
CA ASP A 75 -19.29 9.49 0.55
C ASP A 75 -20.60 8.93 -0.08
N PRO A 76 -21.49 8.32 0.73
CA PRO A 76 -22.73 7.72 0.23
C PRO A 76 -23.71 8.77 -0.33
N ALA A 77 -23.52 10.05 0.01
CA ALA A 77 -24.34 11.15 -0.47
C ALA A 77 -23.79 11.77 -1.77
N ASN A 78 -22.66 11.26 -2.30
CA ASN A 78 -21.99 11.72 -3.52
C ASN A 78 -21.75 13.24 -3.52
N ARG A 79 -21.25 13.75 -2.39
CA ARG A 79 -20.90 15.16 -2.17
C ARG A 79 -19.60 15.56 -2.86
N GLY A 80 -18.75 14.58 -3.19
CA GLY A 80 -17.43 14.75 -3.78
C GLY A 80 -16.31 14.95 -2.75
N TYR A 81 -16.59 14.79 -1.45
CA TYR A 81 -15.60 14.93 -0.38
C TYR A 81 -15.91 14.05 0.84
N ILE A 82 -14.86 13.69 1.58
CA ILE A 82 -14.92 12.98 2.86
C ILE A 82 -14.27 13.82 3.97
N SER A 83 -14.59 13.56 5.23
CA SER A 83 -13.95 14.24 6.36
C SER A 83 -12.53 13.71 6.61
N CYS A 84 -11.72 14.48 7.34
CA CYS A 84 -10.38 14.08 7.79
C CYS A 84 -10.42 12.77 8.59
N ALA A 85 -11.45 12.58 9.42
CA ALA A 85 -11.62 11.37 10.20
C ALA A 85 -11.84 10.14 9.30
N GLN A 86 -12.73 10.26 8.31
CA GLN A 86 -13.01 9.19 7.34
C GLN A 86 -11.79 8.86 6.47
N TYR A 87 -11.07 9.90 6.03
CA TYR A 87 -9.81 9.74 5.31
C TYR A 87 -8.79 8.93 6.13
N ARG A 88 -8.56 9.32 7.40
CA ARG A 88 -7.61 8.66 8.27
C ARG A 88 -7.98 7.19 8.48
N GLU A 89 -9.26 6.92 8.70
CA GLU A 89 -9.78 5.56 8.86
C GLU A 89 -9.61 4.72 7.58
N ALA A 90 -9.87 5.30 6.40
CA ALA A 90 -9.64 4.60 5.14
C ALA A 90 -8.16 4.31 4.88
N MET A 91 -7.26 5.27 5.14
CA MET A 91 -5.81 5.04 4.99
C MET A 91 -5.34 3.89 5.89
N MET A 92 -5.78 3.88 7.15
CA MET A 92 -5.48 2.78 8.08
C MET A 92 -6.07 1.44 7.62
N THR A 93 -7.31 1.44 7.10
CA THR A 93 -8.00 0.24 6.59
C THR A 93 -7.28 -0.34 5.36
N LEU A 94 -6.74 0.54 4.50
CA LEU A 94 -5.89 0.15 3.36
C LEU A 94 -4.49 -0.30 3.78
N GLY A 95 -4.17 -0.28 5.09
CA GLY A 95 -2.86 -0.67 5.63
C GLY A 95 -1.76 0.37 5.42
N ILE A 96 -2.13 1.60 5.03
CA ILE A 96 -1.20 2.71 4.81
C ILE A 96 -0.95 3.39 6.15
N LYS A 97 0.29 3.33 6.63
CA LYS A 97 0.71 3.93 7.91
C LYS A 97 1.40 5.28 7.76
N ASP A 98 2.07 5.49 6.64
CA ASP A 98 2.81 6.71 6.32
C ASP A 98 2.05 7.50 5.24
N PHE A 99 0.97 8.16 5.63
CA PHE A 99 0.22 9.09 4.79
C PHE A 99 0.39 10.53 5.29
N SER A 100 0.23 11.51 4.40
CA SER A 100 0.34 12.91 4.80
C SER A 100 -0.78 13.25 5.79
N GLU A 101 -0.39 13.71 6.98
CA GLU A 101 -1.29 14.34 7.95
C GLU A 101 -1.50 15.84 7.68
N TYR A 102 -0.91 16.38 6.60
CA TYR A 102 -1.01 17.78 6.21
C TYR A 102 -1.30 17.92 4.71
N THR A 103 -2.54 18.24 4.37
CA THR A 103 -2.96 18.74 3.05
C THR A 103 -3.81 19.98 3.27
N GLU A 104 -3.84 20.92 2.32
CA GLU A 104 -4.70 22.12 2.41
C GLU A 104 -6.18 21.74 2.64
N ASP A 105 -6.61 20.61 2.08
CA ASP A 105 -7.95 20.03 2.27
C ASP A 105 -8.25 19.62 3.73
N LEU A 106 -7.24 19.31 4.55
CA LEU A 106 -7.43 18.98 5.98
C LEU A 106 -7.82 20.20 6.81
N GLU A 107 -7.40 21.41 6.41
CA GLU A 107 -7.82 22.65 7.08
C GLU A 107 -9.31 22.93 6.87
N THR A 108 -9.87 22.46 5.74
CA THR A 108 -11.29 22.62 5.41
C THR A 108 -12.16 21.42 5.79
N ASP A 109 -11.57 20.34 6.31
CA ASP A 109 -12.24 19.06 6.62
C ASP A 109 -13.01 18.46 5.43
N ARG A 110 -12.50 18.70 4.21
CA ARG A 110 -13.14 18.30 2.96
C ARG A 110 -12.12 17.74 1.99
N ILE A 111 -11.80 16.46 2.16
CA ILE A 111 -10.85 15.78 1.29
C ILE A 111 -11.56 15.30 0.03
N SER A 112 -11.12 15.79 -1.12
CA SER A 112 -11.66 15.39 -2.42
C SER A 112 -11.28 13.94 -2.78
N GLN A 113 -12.05 13.34 -3.70
CA GLN A 113 -11.72 12.02 -4.25
C GLN A 113 -10.34 11.99 -4.90
N GLU A 114 -9.97 13.05 -5.63
CA GLU A 114 -8.67 13.19 -6.27
C GLU A 114 -7.54 13.19 -5.24
N THR A 115 -7.66 13.99 -4.17
CA THR A 115 -6.68 14.05 -3.07
C THR A 115 -6.57 12.68 -2.39
N PHE A 116 -7.70 12.05 -2.04
CA PHE A 116 -7.72 10.71 -1.44
C PHE A 116 -7.00 9.68 -2.31
N LYS A 117 -7.32 9.61 -3.61
CA LYS A 117 -6.72 8.64 -4.54
C LYS A 117 -5.23 8.84 -4.70
N ARG A 118 -4.78 10.09 -4.82
CA ARG A 118 -3.35 10.41 -4.93
C ARG A 118 -2.58 9.95 -3.70
N GLU A 119 -3.02 10.36 -2.51
CA GLU A 119 -2.37 10.00 -1.25
C GLU A 119 -2.40 8.49 -1.00
N ALA A 120 -3.53 7.83 -1.30
CA ALA A 120 -3.66 6.38 -1.19
C ALA A 120 -2.69 5.65 -2.14
N LYS A 121 -2.61 6.08 -3.41
CA LYS A 121 -1.71 5.49 -4.41
C LYS A 121 -0.25 5.66 -4.00
N GLU A 122 0.14 6.85 -3.55
CA GLU A 122 1.48 7.10 -3.02
C GLU A 122 1.78 6.26 -1.78
N GLY A 123 0.85 6.18 -0.83
CA GLY A 123 0.98 5.38 0.39
C GLY A 123 1.11 3.87 0.09
N LEU A 124 0.31 3.36 -0.84
CA LEU A 124 0.39 1.97 -1.31
C LEU A 124 1.70 1.70 -2.06
N LEU A 125 2.18 2.64 -2.87
CA LEU A 125 3.46 2.52 -3.55
C LEU A 125 4.63 2.53 -2.55
N ARG A 126 4.61 3.44 -1.56
CA ARG A 126 5.57 3.43 -0.45
C ARG A 126 5.50 2.12 0.33
N GLY A 127 4.31 1.60 0.59
CA GLY A 127 4.09 0.31 1.25
C GLY A 127 4.62 -0.89 0.45
N ALA A 128 4.44 -0.88 -0.87
CA ALA A 128 4.88 -1.92 -1.79
C ALA A 128 6.37 -1.83 -2.13
N ALA A 129 6.97 -0.65 -2.02
CA ALA A 129 8.40 -0.43 -2.17
C ALA A 129 9.13 -1.00 -0.94
N THR A 130 9.47 -2.28 -0.99
CA THR A 130 10.21 -2.97 0.08
C THR A 130 11.70 -2.61 0.07
N PHE A 131 12.04 -1.34 -0.18
CA PHE A 131 13.42 -0.85 -0.27
C PHE A 131 13.52 0.49 0.47
N GLN A 132 14.57 0.69 1.27
CA GLN A 132 15.00 2.03 1.64
C GLN A 132 15.59 2.70 0.38
N MET A 133 15.16 3.94 0.10
CA MET A 133 15.86 4.84 -0.82
C MET A 133 17.12 5.39 -0.18
#